data_AF-A0A437AMT6-F1
#
_entry.id   AF-A0A437AMT6-F1
#
_cell.length_a   1.000
_cell.length_b   1.000
_cell.length_c   1.000
_cell.angle_alpha   90.00
_cell.angle_beta   90.00
_cell.angle_gamma   90.00
#
_symmetry.space_group_name_H-M   'P 1'
#
loop_
_entity.id
_entity.type
_entity.pdbx_description
1 polymer ?
#
loop_
_entity_poly.entity_id
_entity_poly.type
_entity_poly.pdbx_seq_one_letter_code
_entity_poly.pdbx_strand_id
1 'polypeptide(L)'
;MSTETKRRKTENNGKINQLVKTAIESEDPSILPQEFTGIKTEYIEPLIKVLAKNIKCVNITEKIKYIKIIKSLLSKAKNIKNAECITLPLSENVIDHKMLYFLKGKMLFIKSCLIKNEEKPENYQEIE
;
A
#
# COMPACT_ATOMS: atom_id res chain seq x y z
N MET A 1 5.26 -2.18 -29.64
CA MET A 1 5.07 -1.04 -28.70
C MET A 1 6.10 0.02 -29.04
N SER A 2 5.67 1.22 -29.44
CA SER A 2 6.54 2.32 -29.89
C SER A 2 7.36 2.93 -28.73
N THR A 3 8.61 3.28 -29.01
CA THR A 3 9.63 3.80 -28.06
C THR A 3 9.19 5.07 -27.33
N GLU A 4 8.34 5.88 -27.95
CA GLU A 4 7.81 7.12 -27.41
C GLU A 4 6.79 6.89 -26.27
N THR A 5 5.96 5.85 -26.41
CA THR A 5 5.00 5.43 -25.37
C THR A 5 5.70 4.95 -24.10
N LYS A 6 6.91 4.39 -24.27
CA LYS A 6 7.75 3.92 -23.17
C LYS A 6 8.34 5.09 -22.37
N ARG A 7 8.81 6.15 -23.05
CA ARG A 7 9.35 7.37 -22.41
C ARG A 7 8.30 8.10 -21.57
N ARG A 8 7.10 8.32 -22.13
CA ARG A 8 6.00 9.02 -21.42
C ARG A 8 5.56 8.27 -20.15
N LYS A 9 5.55 6.93 -20.15
CA LYS A 9 5.26 6.13 -18.96
C LYS A 9 6.33 6.28 -17.88
N THR A 10 7.61 6.30 -18.25
CA THR A 10 8.72 6.42 -17.28
C THR A 10 8.76 7.79 -16.63
N GLU A 11 8.54 8.87 -17.39
CA GLU A 11 8.46 10.23 -16.84
C GLU A 11 7.27 10.40 -15.89
N ASN A 12 6.12 9.82 -16.24
CA ASN A 12 4.93 9.91 -15.39
C ASN A 12 5.12 9.15 -14.06
N ASN A 13 5.77 7.98 -14.10
CA ASN A 13 6.15 7.25 -12.88
C ASN A 13 7.12 8.04 -12.01
N GLY A 14 8.07 8.79 -12.60
CA GLY A 14 8.99 9.66 -11.86
C GLY A 14 8.26 10.73 -11.05
N LYS A 15 7.30 11.42 -11.69
CA LYS A 15 6.46 12.45 -11.04
C LYS A 15 5.57 11.88 -9.93
N ILE A 16 4.93 10.73 -10.16
CA ILE A 16 4.09 10.07 -9.14
C ILE A 16 4.91 9.69 -7.92
N ASN A 17 6.11 9.13 -8.09
CA ASN A 17 6.98 8.77 -6.97
C ASN A 17 7.48 10.00 -6.21
N GLN A 18 7.71 11.13 -6.87
CA GLN A 18 8.01 12.40 -6.19
C GLN A 18 6.84 12.88 -5.33
N LEU A 19 5.62 12.91 -5.89
CA LEU A 19 4.42 13.30 -5.14
C LEU A 19 4.16 12.39 -3.93
N VAL A 20 4.32 11.08 -4.10
CA VAL A 20 4.18 10.11 -3.02
C VAL A 20 5.24 10.35 -1.94
N LYS A 21 6.50 10.59 -2.33
CA LYS A 21 7.57 10.90 -1.39
C LYS A 21 7.25 12.18 -0.60
N THR A 22 6.83 13.25 -1.29
CA THR A 22 6.41 14.50 -0.65
C THR A 22 5.26 14.27 0.32
N ALA A 23 4.23 13.52 -0.07
CA ALA A 23 3.09 13.22 0.80
C ALA A 23 3.48 12.42 2.04
N ILE A 24 4.48 11.55 1.93
CA ILE A 24 5.04 10.81 3.08
C ILE A 24 5.80 11.77 4.00
N GLU A 25 6.66 12.62 3.45
CA GLU A 25 7.50 13.56 4.21
C GLU A 25 6.69 14.67 4.88
N SER A 26 5.65 15.18 4.20
CA SER A 26 4.75 16.20 4.74
C SER A 26 3.60 15.64 5.57
N GLU A 27 3.48 14.30 5.64
CA GLU A 27 2.32 13.58 6.19
C GLU A 27 0.96 14.02 5.63
N ASP A 28 0.94 14.63 4.44
CA ASP A 28 -0.26 15.17 3.81
C ASP A 28 -0.64 14.37 2.56
N PRO A 29 -1.70 13.53 2.63
CA PRO A 29 -2.18 12.75 1.49
C PRO A 29 -3.05 13.56 0.51
N SER A 30 -3.33 14.84 0.75
CA SER A 30 -4.20 15.67 -0.11
C SER A 30 -3.63 15.87 -1.53
N ILE A 31 -2.30 15.89 -1.65
CA ILE A 31 -1.57 16.10 -2.91
C ILE A 31 -1.50 14.83 -3.78
N LEU A 32 -2.03 13.71 -3.30
CA LEU A 32 -1.90 12.44 -3.98
C LEU A 32 -2.83 12.35 -5.20
N PRO A 33 -2.36 11.78 -6.32
CA PRO A 33 -3.20 11.52 -7.47
C PRO A 33 -4.25 10.42 -7.17
N GLN A 34 -5.32 10.37 -7.97
CA GLN A 34 -6.34 9.31 -7.85
C GLN A 34 -5.80 7.93 -8.25
N GLU A 35 -4.82 7.88 -9.17
CA GLU A 35 -4.25 6.65 -9.70
C GLU A 35 -2.78 6.50 -9.33
N PHE A 36 -2.43 5.28 -8.94
CA PHE A 36 -1.12 4.93 -8.41
C PHE A 36 -0.50 3.81 -9.24
N THR A 37 -0.10 4.13 -10.47
CA THR A 37 0.65 3.22 -11.33
C THR A 37 2.15 3.44 -11.16
N GLY A 38 2.93 2.37 -10.99
CA GLY A 38 4.40 2.47 -10.96
C GLY A 38 5.01 3.07 -9.70
N ILE A 39 4.29 3.07 -8.55
CA ILE A 39 4.91 3.42 -7.26
C ILE A 39 5.99 2.40 -6.90
N LYS A 40 7.14 2.86 -6.40
CA LYS A 40 8.17 2.01 -5.83
C LYS A 40 7.65 1.27 -4.58
N THR A 41 8.05 0.01 -4.43
CA THR A 41 7.63 -0.84 -3.31
C THR A 41 7.99 -0.26 -1.94
N GLU A 42 9.11 0.47 -1.85
CA GLU A 42 9.58 1.14 -0.63
C GLU A 42 8.62 2.21 -0.10
N TYR A 43 7.79 2.81 -0.96
CA TYR A 43 6.83 3.83 -0.57
C TYR A 43 5.45 3.29 -0.20
N ILE A 44 5.17 2.00 -0.47
CA ILE A 44 3.82 1.43 -0.30
C ILE A 44 3.40 1.43 1.18
N GLU A 45 4.19 0.82 2.07
CA GLU A 45 3.86 0.76 3.50
C GLU A 45 3.83 2.16 4.16
N PRO A 46 4.84 3.04 3.97
CA PRO A 46 4.79 4.40 4.49
C PRO A 46 3.55 5.18 4.03
N LEU A 47 3.19 5.08 2.75
CA LEU A 47 2.03 5.77 2.21
C LEU A 47 0.71 5.26 2.83
N ILE A 48 0.58 3.95 3.01
CA ILE A 48 -0.60 3.37 3.69
C ILE A 48 -0.71 3.90 5.12
N LYS A 49 0.40 4.04 5.85
CA LYS A 49 0.40 4.58 7.22
C LYS A 49 -0.07 6.04 7.25
N VAL A 50 0.41 6.88 6.33
CA VAL A 50 -0.03 8.28 6.23
C VAL A 50 -1.52 8.37 5.93
N LEU A 51 -2.03 7.56 5.00
CA LEU A 51 -3.46 7.51 4.68
C LEU A 51 -4.31 7.04 5.87
N ALA A 52 -3.86 6.00 6.57
CA ALA A 52 -4.56 5.47 7.75
C ALA A 52 -4.57 6.49 8.90
N LYS A 53 -3.47 7.18 9.16
CA LYS A 53 -3.36 8.21 10.21
C LYS A 53 -4.29 9.40 9.96
N ASN A 54 -4.38 9.84 8.70
CA ASN A 54 -5.17 11.01 8.31
C ASN A 54 -6.67 10.72 8.11
N ILE A 55 -7.09 9.45 8.15
CA ILE A 55 -8.49 9.08 7.91
C ILE A 55 -9.46 9.72 8.92
N LYS A 56 -9.01 9.99 10.14
CA LYS A 56 -9.84 10.63 11.18
C LYS A 56 -10.11 12.11 10.92
N CYS A 57 -9.23 12.76 10.15
CA CYS A 57 -9.23 14.21 9.95
C CYS A 57 -10.01 14.65 8.70
N VAL A 58 -10.62 13.72 7.96
CA VAL A 58 -11.27 14.01 6.68
C VAL A 58 -12.74 13.62 6.67
N ASN A 59 -13.50 14.22 5.74
CA ASN A 59 -14.91 13.91 5.54
C ASN A 59 -15.12 12.51 4.97
N ILE A 60 -16.37 12.03 4.98
CA ILE A 60 -16.70 10.66 4.55
C ILE A 60 -16.24 10.34 3.12
N THR A 61 -16.32 11.30 2.20
CA THR A 61 -15.91 11.15 0.80
C THR A 61 -14.42 10.90 0.68
N GLU A 62 -13.60 11.70 1.36
CA GLU A 62 -12.14 11.53 1.41
C GLU A 62 -11.76 10.26 2.19
N LYS A 63 -12.48 9.89 3.25
CA LYS A 63 -12.26 8.61 3.94
C LYS A 63 -12.46 7.42 2.98
N ILE A 64 -13.52 7.42 2.16
CA ILE A 64 -13.76 6.38 1.14
C ILE A 64 -12.63 6.36 0.11
N LYS A 65 -12.16 7.52 -0.33
CA LYS A 65 -11.03 7.65 -1.25
C LYS A 65 -9.76 7.05 -0.64
N TYR A 66 -9.40 7.39 0.60
CA TYR A 66 -8.23 6.84 1.29
C TYR A 66 -8.31 5.32 1.42
N ILE A 67 -9.48 4.78 1.78
CA ILE A 67 -9.70 3.33 1.86
C ILE A 67 -9.49 2.65 0.51
N LYS A 68 -9.98 3.24 -0.60
CA LYS A 68 -9.77 2.71 -1.95
C LYS A 68 -8.28 2.70 -2.32
N ILE A 69 -7.56 3.76 -1.98
CA ILE A 69 -6.12 3.86 -2.21
C ILE A 69 -5.38 2.79 -1.40
N ILE A 70 -5.68 2.66 -0.11
CA ILE A 70 -5.10 1.63 0.76
C ILE A 70 -5.33 0.23 0.19
N LYS A 71 -6.56 -0.08 -0.27
CA LYS A 71 -6.87 -1.38 -0.90
C LYS A 71 -6.01 -1.65 -2.14
N SER A 72 -5.82 -0.64 -2.99
CA SER A 72 -4.99 -0.71 -4.19
C SER A 72 -3.51 -0.94 -3.83
N LEU A 73 -2.99 -0.19 -2.86
CA LEU A 73 -1.61 -0.30 -2.37
C LEU A 73 -1.34 -1.67 -1.72
N LEU A 74 -2.24 -2.16 -0.86
CA LEU A 74 -2.15 -3.50 -0.26
C LEU A 74 -2.11 -4.61 -1.31
N SER A 75 -2.78 -4.43 -2.44
CA SER A 75 -2.75 -5.42 -3.52
C SER A 75 -1.41 -5.47 -4.26
N LYS A 76 -0.56 -4.46 -4.10
CA LYS A 76 0.80 -4.38 -4.65
C LYS A 76 1.88 -4.59 -3.59
N ALA A 77 1.50 -4.56 -2.31
CA ALA A 77 2.41 -4.75 -1.19
C ALA A 77 2.92 -6.19 -1.16
N LYS A 78 4.25 -6.35 -1.15
CA LYS A 78 4.91 -7.66 -0.95
C LYS A 78 5.13 -7.98 0.52
N ASN A 79 5.25 -6.95 1.36
CA ASN A 79 5.49 -7.05 2.79
C ASN A 79 4.78 -5.88 3.49
N ILE A 80 4.29 -6.12 4.70
CA ILE A 80 3.77 -5.12 5.63
C ILE A 80 4.31 -5.49 7.00
N LYS A 81 5.32 -4.74 7.47
CA LYS A 81 5.99 -5.05 8.74
C LYS A 81 5.13 -4.63 9.93
N ASN A 82 4.52 -3.46 9.86
CA ASN A 82 3.75 -2.91 10.97
C ASN A 82 2.28 -2.73 10.58
N ALA A 83 1.55 -3.84 10.55
CA ALA A 83 0.12 -3.86 10.24
C ALA A 83 -0.73 -3.20 11.32
N GLU A 84 -0.30 -3.20 12.59
CA GLU A 84 -1.05 -2.63 13.72
C GLU A 84 -1.20 -1.11 13.61
N CYS A 85 -0.13 -0.42 13.19
CA CYS A 85 -0.18 1.01 12.89
C CYS A 85 -1.14 1.39 11.75
N ILE A 86 -1.62 0.40 10.98
CA ILE A 86 -2.59 0.59 9.89
C ILE A 86 -3.98 0.16 10.35
N THR A 87 -4.10 -0.99 11.02
CA THR A 87 -5.39 -1.58 11.40
C THR A 87 -6.09 -0.80 12.49
N LEU A 88 -5.35 -0.21 13.45
CA LEU A 88 -5.95 0.51 14.57
C LEU A 88 -6.66 1.79 14.09
N PRO A 89 -6.02 2.71 13.34
CA PRO A 89 -6.70 3.90 12.80
C PRO A 89 -7.90 3.56 11.91
N LEU A 90 -7.81 2.49 11.11
CA LEU A 90 -8.91 2.02 10.26
C LEU A 90 -10.08 1.43 11.07
N SER A 91 -9.80 0.79 12.21
CA SER A 91 -10.82 0.21 13.09
C SER A 91 -11.56 1.27 13.91
N GLU A 92 -10.91 2.40 14.21
CA GLU A 92 -11.55 3.54 14.90
C GLU A 92 -12.40 4.39 13.96
N ASN A 93 -12.13 4.33 12.66
CA ASN A 93 -12.76 5.17 11.64
C ASN A 93 -13.53 4.34 10.60
N VAL A 94 -14.26 3.33 11.07
CA VAL A 94 -14.98 2.41 10.19
C VAL A 94 -16.05 3.14 9.41
N ILE A 95 -15.95 3.06 8.08
CA ILE A 95 -17.04 3.42 7.16
C ILE A 95 -17.86 2.19 6.79
N ASP A 96 -17.17 1.06 6.57
CA ASP A 96 -17.76 -0.21 6.16
C ASP A 96 -16.99 -1.36 6.84
N HIS A 97 -17.69 -2.12 7.68
CA HIS A 97 -17.13 -3.26 8.38
C HIS A 97 -16.67 -4.37 7.43
N LYS A 98 -17.38 -4.62 6.32
CA LYS A 98 -16.96 -5.65 5.34
C LYS A 98 -15.64 -5.27 4.71
N MET A 99 -15.47 -4.01 4.35
CA MET A 99 -14.21 -3.49 3.83
C MET A 99 -13.09 -3.58 4.86
N LEU A 100 -13.35 -3.22 6.12
CA LEU A 100 -12.37 -3.32 7.20
C LEU A 100 -11.86 -4.76 7.37
N TYR A 101 -12.76 -5.75 7.43
CA TYR A 101 -12.38 -7.16 7.54
C TYR A 101 -11.58 -7.63 6.33
N PHE A 102 -11.97 -7.22 5.12
CA PHE A 102 -11.21 -7.51 3.91
C PHE A 102 -9.78 -6.97 3.98
N LEU A 103 -9.58 -5.73 4.41
CA LEU A 103 -8.26 -5.12 4.55
C LEU A 103 -7.42 -5.83 5.62
N LYS A 104 -8.01 -6.15 6.78
CA LYS A 104 -7.36 -6.93 7.84
C LYS A 104 -6.91 -8.30 7.33
N GLY A 105 -7.79 -9.02 6.62
CA GLY A 105 -7.47 -10.32 6.03
C GLY A 105 -6.34 -10.25 5.00
N LYS A 106 -6.35 -9.22 4.13
CA LYS A 106 -5.25 -8.96 3.19
C LYS A 106 -3.92 -8.71 3.88
N MET A 107 -3.89 -7.88 4.93
CA MET A 107 -2.67 -7.61 5.68
C MET A 107 -2.15 -8.87 6.38
N LEU A 108 -3.04 -9.67 6.97
CA LEU A 108 -2.69 -10.94 7.58
C LEU A 108 -2.11 -11.91 6.54
N PHE A 109 -2.74 -12.03 5.38
CA PHE A 109 -2.25 -12.87 4.28
C PHE A 109 -0.85 -12.46 3.82
N ILE A 110 -0.60 -11.17 3.61
CA ILE A 110 0.73 -10.66 3.23
C ILE A 110 1.77 -10.99 4.30
N LYS A 111 1.42 -10.84 5.59
CA LYS A 111 2.29 -11.21 6.71
C LYS A 111 2.59 -12.71 6.72
N SER A 112 1.58 -13.56 6.52
CA SER A 112 1.73 -15.03 6.49
C SER A 112 2.47 -15.55 5.25
N CYS A 113 2.40 -14.87 4.11
CA CYS A 113 3.17 -15.21 2.91
C CYS A 113 4.68 -15.00 3.08
N LEU A 114 5.11 -14.15 4.01
CA LEU A 114 6.54 -13.99 4.34
C LEU A 114 7.05 -15.19 5.14
N ILE A 115 6.25 -15.68 6.08
CA ILE A 115 6.59 -16.84 6.92
C ILE A 115 6.90 -18.06 6.04
N LYS A 116 6.09 -18.33 5.01
CA LYS A 116 6.32 -19.46 4.09
C LYS A 116 7.54 -19.32 3.16
N ASN A 117 8.05 -18.10 2.96
CA ASN A 117 9.27 -17.88 2.16
C ASN A 117 10.54 -17.96 3.02
N GLU A 118 10.43 -17.69 4.31
CA GLU A 118 11.51 -17.90 5.29
C GLU A 118 11.57 -19.37 5.75
N GLU A 119 10.44 -20.09 5.76
CA GLU A 119 10.34 -21.53 6.08
C GLU A 119 10.54 -22.46 4.87
N LYS A 120 11.34 -22.09 3.86
CA LYS A 120 11.90 -23.12 2.97
C LYS A 120 13.07 -23.75 3.71
N PRO A 121 12.99 -25.01 4.20
CA PRO A 121 14.17 -25.70 4.68
C PRO A 121 15.18 -25.78 3.53
N GLU A 122 16.39 -25.26 3.74
CA GLU A 122 17.49 -25.27 2.77
C GLU A 122 18.00 -26.68 2.42
N ASN A 123 17.40 -27.74 2.96
CA ASN A 123 17.76 -29.12 2.68
C ASN A 123 16.76 -29.81 1.74
N TYR A 124 16.88 -29.52 0.45
CA TYR A 124 16.69 -30.56 -0.57
C TYR A 124 18.01 -30.65 -1.34
N GLN A 125 19.01 -31.32 -0.76
CA GLN A 125 19.98 -32.03 -1.58
C GLN A 125 19.25 -33.26 -2.11
N GLU A 126 18.94 -33.25 -3.39
CA GLU A 126 18.57 -34.46 -4.12
C GLU A 126 19.73 -35.46 -3.94
N ILE A 127 19.44 -36.57 -3.27
CA ILE A 127 20.34 -37.73 -3.23
C ILE A 127 19.92 -38.59 -4.43
N GLU A 128 20.82 -38.72 -5.41
CA GLU A 128 20.72 -39.64 -6.56
C GLU A 128 20.67 -41.11 -6.11
#